data_AF-W5SVE3-F1
#
_entry.id   AF-W5SVE3-F1
#
_cell.length_a   1.000
_cell.length_b   1.000
_cell.length_c   1.000
_cell.angle_alpha   90.00
_cell.angle_beta   90.00
_cell.angle_gamma   90.00
#
_symmetry.space_group_name_H-M   'P 1'
#
loop_
_entity.id
_entity.type
_entity.pdbx_description
1 polymer ?
#
loop_
_entity_poly.entity_id
_entity_poly.type
_entity_poly.pdbx_seq_one_letter_code
_entity_poly.pdbx_strand_id
1 'polypeptide(L)'
;MYEVIDEIFSKKMLDMLNMHKLKTLSMSFKNFPDESHSNILRLADHSFRLKFKKELVENNLKKYIDDCTKFVFSSEGDFYVFTGDDLERLGLLLYPYLSFGILNGGSATSYFDILKNSKFNEELYGVYANKILEAKESFGHLPKGITPAYVNEDGSYGFSFLALKLRHLLMLSLRYYDLYGKHIKPSVFQMTSYKTDQLISNCLSNIFDDNLIKELNHCGFLKKDILTAIQPLVYCYNKLDDGQYEYFKYKTNGNLNLLALPAGHGQSFKVLRDIYFKLYNSGKKFVYIGNVDNIGFTVNLKALAIMAVTNSSSGFEFSVKTSLDTKGGILVLDENEHLTCVDIGSGISSETVLKAESGGFKILFNCATGLFNLEYLIENIDRIISDMPIRVIEQAKDFGQYTAIEQVTWEVMRIVDNPLIFEVNREDRFLPAKLFVDTLIMSNYRNDKFSGDLLELARYVSNALNNALKNKYGLVFRQGKWDV
;
A
#
# COMPACT_ATOMS: atom_id res chain seq x y z
N MET A 1 15.93 -12.72 -18.39
CA MET A 1 15.66 -13.30 -17.06
C MET A 1 14.75 -14.51 -17.28
N TYR A 2 14.99 -15.65 -16.64
CA TYR A 2 14.13 -16.83 -16.78
C TYR A 2 12.95 -16.71 -15.80
N GLU A 3 11.78 -17.26 -16.14
CA GLU A 3 10.64 -17.34 -15.22
C GLU A 3 11.05 -18.13 -13.98
N VAL A 4 10.95 -17.51 -12.80
CA VAL A 4 11.22 -18.17 -11.53
C VAL A 4 9.88 -18.65 -10.99
N ILE A 5 9.70 -19.97 -11.00
CA ILE A 5 8.51 -20.63 -10.44
C ILE A 5 8.86 -21.17 -9.07
N ASP A 6 8.01 -20.89 -8.08
CA ASP A 6 8.11 -21.47 -6.74
C ASP A 6 7.49 -22.88 -6.74
N GLU A 7 8.23 -23.86 -7.24
CA GLU A 7 7.78 -25.24 -7.34
C GLU A 7 7.45 -25.87 -5.99
N ILE A 8 8.21 -25.51 -4.95
CA ILE A 8 8.00 -26.00 -3.58
C ILE A 8 6.66 -25.50 -3.05
N PHE A 9 6.39 -24.20 -3.16
CA PHE A 9 5.10 -23.66 -2.74
C PHE A 9 3.96 -24.19 -3.61
N SER A 10 4.16 -24.31 -4.92
CA SER A 10 3.16 -24.86 -5.84
C SER A 10 2.77 -26.30 -5.49
N LYS A 11 3.75 -27.16 -5.20
CA LYS A 11 3.50 -28.53 -4.74
C LYS A 11 2.78 -28.55 -3.40
N LYS A 12 3.23 -27.73 -2.42
CA LYS A 12 2.57 -27.62 -1.12
C LYS A 12 1.09 -27.23 -1.27
N MET A 13 0.78 -26.28 -2.14
CA MET A 13 -0.62 -25.86 -2.39
C MET A 13 -1.44 -26.97 -3.04
N LEU A 14 -0.89 -27.67 -4.04
CA LEU A 14 -1.54 -28.82 -4.66
C LEU A 14 -1.91 -29.90 -3.63
N ASP A 15 -0.95 -30.26 -2.77
CA ASP A 15 -1.15 -31.24 -1.70
C ASP A 15 -2.25 -30.77 -0.73
N MET A 16 -2.24 -29.49 -0.34
CA MET A 16 -3.25 -28.93 0.56
C MET A 16 -4.66 -28.86 -0.06
N LEU A 17 -4.77 -28.60 -1.37
CA LEU A 17 -6.03 -28.66 -2.12
C LEU A 17 -6.60 -30.09 -2.11
N ASN A 18 -5.75 -31.09 -2.40
CA ASN A 18 -6.11 -32.50 -2.46
C ASN A 18 -6.44 -33.11 -1.09
N MET A 19 -5.83 -32.59 -0.02
CA MET A 19 -6.20 -32.91 1.36
C MET A 19 -7.45 -32.17 1.86
N HIS A 20 -8.08 -31.32 1.04
CA HIS A 20 -9.19 -30.44 1.41
C HIS A 20 -8.92 -29.57 2.65
N LYS A 21 -7.65 -29.19 2.86
CA LYS A 21 -7.20 -28.34 3.96
C LYS A 21 -7.35 -26.85 3.67
N LEU A 22 -7.44 -26.48 2.38
CA LEU A 22 -7.76 -25.13 1.95
C LEU A 22 -9.27 -25.01 1.81
N LYS A 23 -9.96 -24.61 2.88
CA LYS A 23 -11.35 -24.17 2.78
C LYS A 23 -11.37 -22.70 2.39
N THR A 24 -12.39 -22.30 1.63
CA THR A 24 -12.76 -20.89 1.47
C THR A 24 -12.82 -20.29 2.87
N LEU A 25 -12.05 -19.24 3.14
CA LEU A 25 -12.03 -18.59 4.45
C LEU A 25 -13.45 -18.12 4.79
N SER A 26 -14.19 -18.91 5.56
CA SER A 26 -15.37 -18.44 6.28
C SER A 26 -14.84 -17.64 7.47
N MET A 27 -14.67 -16.34 7.27
CA MET A 27 -14.24 -15.48 8.36
C MET A 27 -15.37 -15.31 9.36
N SER A 28 -15.02 -15.48 10.63
CA SER A 28 -15.91 -15.25 11.74
C SER A 28 -15.87 -13.75 12.08
N PHE A 29 -16.92 -13.04 11.66
CA PHE A 29 -17.14 -11.63 11.93
C PHE A 29 -18.05 -11.53 13.15
N LYS A 30 -17.57 -10.89 14.22
CA LYS A 30 -18.39 -10.63 15.42
C LYS A 30 -19.09 -9.28 15.30
N ASN A 31 -18.32 -8.20 15.11
CA ASN A 31 -18.84 -6.84 15.00
C ASN A 31 -17.81 -5.88 14.38
N PHE A 32 -18.19 -4.62 14.19
CA PHE A 32 -17.28 -3.52 13.91
C PHE A 32 -16.70 -2.97 15.23
N PRO A 33 -15.42 -2.58 15.26
CA PRO A 33 -14.83 -1.99 16.46
C PRO A 33 -15.46 -0.63 16.76
N ASP A 34 -15.61 -0.36 18.05
CA ASP A 34 -16.02 0.95 18.51
C ASP A 34 -14.86 1.95 18.45
N GLU A 35 -15.24 3.20 18.33
CA GLU A 35 -14.42 4.40 18.32
C GLU A 35 -13.57 4.60 19.60
N SER A 36 -13.90 3.92 20.70
CA SER A 36 -13.16 3.92 21.98
C SER A 36 -12.12 2.80 22.12
N HIS A 37 -11.99 1.91 21.13
CA HIS A 37 -11.06 0.80 21.19
C HIS A 37 -9.61 1.28 21.40
N SER A 38 -8.92 0.75 22.40
CA SER A 38 -7.60 1.25 22.86
C SER A 38 -6.50 1.25 21.80
N ASN A 39 -6.57 0.31 20.86
CA ASN A 39 -5.61 0.21 19.75
C ASN A 39 -5.96 1.09 18.53
N ILE A 40 -7.09 1.80 18.53
CA ILE A 40 -7.48 2.72 17.46
C ILE A 40 -7.09 4.14 17.88
N LEU A 41 -6.16 4.74 17.13
CA LEU A 41 -5.64 6.08 17.37
C LEU A 41 -6.06 7.01 16.22
N ARG A 42 -6.78 8.08 16.56
CA ARG A 42 -7.24 9.07 15.57
C ARG A 42 -6.16 10.09 15.29
N LEU A 43 -5.62 10.01 14.08
CA LEU A 43 -4.64 10.96 13.55
C LEU A 43 -5.25 11.92 12.51
N ALA A 44 -6.52 11.71 12.17
CA ALA A 44 -7.33 12.54 11.28
C ALA A 44 -7.52 13.99 11.82
N ASP A 45 -7.59 14.16 13.14
CA ASP A 45 -7.88 15.46 13.73
C ASP A 45 -6.64 16.38 13.75
N HIS A 46 -6.81 17.65 13.38
CA HIS A 46 -5.68 18.61 13.41
C HIS A 46 -5.20 18.95 14.83
N SER A 47 -6.04 18.71 15.85
CA SER A 47 -5.81 19.15 17.24
C SER A 47 -5.79 18.00 18.25
N PHE A 48 -5.47 16.77 17.83
CA PHE A 48 -5.41 15.66 18.78
C PHE A 48 -4.22 15.80 19.75
N ARG A 49 -4.41 15.25 20.97
CA ARG A 49 -3.38 15.11 21.99
C ARG A 49 -3.32 13.66 22.44
N LEU A 50 -2.14 13.05 22.38
CA LEU A 50 -1.92 11.70 22.88
C LEU A 50 -1.10 11.75 24.17
N LYS A 51 -1.48 10.91 25.14
CA LYS A 51 -0.80 10.80 26.43
C LYS A 51 -0.12 9.45 26.52
N PHE A 52 1.16 9.46 26.84
CA PHE A 52 1.94 8.25 27.07
C PHE A 52 2.66 8.35 28.42
N LYS A 53 2.72 7.25 29.16
CA LYS A 53 3.44 7.20 30.44
C LYS A 53 4.90 7.59 30.23
N LYS A 54 5.46 8.44 31.08
CA LYS A 54 6.85 8.91 30.98
C LYS A 54 7.85 7.76 30.90
N GLU A 55 7.72 6.79 31.80
CA GLU A 55 8.57 5.60 31.83
C GLU A 55 8.54 4.81 30.52
N LEU A 56 7.36 4.65 29.90
CA LEU A 56 7.21 3.96 28.61
C LEU A 56 7.98 4.71 27.51
N VAL A 57 7.77 6.03 27.42
CA VAL A 57 8.39 6.90 26.43
C VAL A 57 9.90 6.87 26.57
N GLU A 58 10.42 7.09 27.77
CA GLU A 58 11.86 7.12 28.05
C GLU A 58 12.52 5.76 27.76
N ASN A 59 11.89 4.66 28.19
CA ASN A 59 12.44 3.32 27.97
C ASN A 59 12.47 2.92 26.50
N ASN A 60 11.48 3.33 25.70
CA ASN A 60 11.41 2.95 24.30
C ASN A 60 12.25 3.88 23.41
N LEU A 61 12.26 5.19 23.69
CA LEU A 61 12.97 6.17 22.86
C LEU A 61 14.50 6.16 23.05
N LYS A 62 15.01 5.70 24.21
CA LYS A 62 16.46 5.56 24.44
C LYS A 62 17.16 4.63 23.45
N LYS A 63 16.41 3.78 22.72
CA LYS A 63 16.92 2.94 21.63
C LYS A 63 17.35 3.73 20.39
N TYR A 64 16.83 4.95 20.23
CA TYR A 64 16.96 5.74 19.01
C TYR A 64 17.57 7.12 19.25
N ILE A 65 17.37 7.68 20.44
CA ILE A 65 17.69 9.05 20.80
C ILE A 65 18.42 9.06 22.15
N ASP A 66 19.64 9.58 22.15
CA ASP A 66 20.51 9.60 23.33
C ASP A 66 19.99 10.54 24.45
N ASP A 67 19.30 11.62 24.06
CA ASP A 67 18.83 12.65 24.97
C ASP A 67 17.41 13.10 24.62
N CYS A 68 16.42 12.44 25.26
CA CYS A 68 15.01 12.79 25.12
C CYS A 68 14.63 14.13 25.77
N THR A 69 15.51 14.73 26.60
CA THR A 69 15.21 16.03 27.26
C THR A 69 15.23 17.20 26.29
N LYS A 70 15.84 17.01 25.10
CA LYS A 70 15.83 17.98 24.00
C LYS A 70 14.44 18.22 23.40
N PHE A 71 13.49 17.35 23.72
CA PHE A 71 12.10 17.57 23.35
C PHE A 71 11.37 18.30 24.46
N VAL A 72 10.72 19.40 24.09
CA VAL A 72 9.80 20.10 24.97
C VAL A 72 8.44 19.42 24.87
N PHE A 73 8.17 18.49 25.79
CA PHE A 73 6.86 17.88 25.94
C PHE A 73 6.06 18.61 27.02
N SER A 74 4.79 18.88 26.75
CA SER A 74 3.87 19.16 27.84
C SER A 74 3.70 17.90 28.70
N SER A 75 3.59 18.07 30.02
CA SER A 75 3.47 16.95 30.96
C SER A 75 2.22 17.12 31.81
N GLU A 76 1.52 16.02 32.08
CA GLU A 76 0.37 15.97 32.98
C GLU A 76 0.55 14.78 33.92
N GLY A 77 0.97 15.04 35.16
CA GLY A 77 1.35 13.99 36.11
C GLY A 77 2.47 13.10 35.57
N ASP A 78 2.22 11.79 35.52
CA ASP A 78 3.15 10.75 35.05
C ASP A 78 3.10 10.53 33.52
N PHE A 79 2.46 11.43 32.78
CA PHE A 79 2.32 11.34 31.33
C PHE A 79 3.04 12.48 30.62
N TYR A 80 3.69 12.14 29.50
CA TYR A 80 3.98 13.10 28.46
C TYR A 80 2.77 13.25 27.55
N VAL A 81 2.49 14.49 27.16
CA VAL A 81 1.40 14.85 26.26
C VAL A 81 2.01 15.35 24.95
N PHE A 82 1.71 14.63 23.88
CA PHE A 82 2.18 14.90 22.52
C PHE A 82 1.07 15.54 21.69
N THR A 83 1.39 16.67 21.08
CA THR A 83 0.61 17.25 19.98
C THR A 83 0.97 16.58 18.65
N GLY A 84 0.18 16.84 17.61
CA GLY A 84 0.51 16.41 16.25
C GLY A 84 1.88 16.90 15.78
N ASP A 85 2.28 18.12 16.15
CA ASP A 85 3.58 18.70 15.78
C ASP A 85 4.74 18.07 16.56
N ASP A 86 4.52 17.67 17.81
CA ASP A 86 5.52 16.94 18.60
C ASP A 86 5.82 15.58 17.96
N LEU A 87 4.78 14.86 17.55
CA LEU A 87 4.92 13.58 16.87
C LEU A 87 5.54 13.73 15.49
N GLU A 88 5.20 14.78 14.74
CA GLU A 88 5.81 15.06 13.44
C GLU A 88 7.32 15.30 13.57
N ARG A 89 7.75 16.09 14.57
CA ARG A 89 9.17 16.35 14.85
C ARG A 89 9.92 15.10 15.31
N LEU A 90 9.33 14.34 16.23
CA LEU A 90 9.90 13.07 16.69
C LEU A 90 10.00 12.06 15.54
N GLY A 91 8.97 11.96 14.71
CA GLY A 91 8.97 11.09 13.53
C GLY A 91 10.08 11.45 12.55
N LEU A 92 10.32 12.75 12.31
CA LEU A 92 11.43 13.18 11.47
C LEU A 92 12.79 12.76 12.06
N LEU A 93 12.97 12.87 13.37
CA LEU A 93 14.19 12.38 14.05
C LEU A 93 14.38 10.87 13.89
N LEU A 94 13.29 10.12 13.81
CA LEU A 94 13.28 8.67 13.61
C LEU A 94 13.42 8.25 12.14
N TYR A 95 13.32 9.17 11.18
CA TYR A 95 13.42 8.90 9.74
C TYR A 95 14.66 8.07 9.34
N PRO A 96 15.87 8.28 9.92
CA PRO A 96 17.04 7.44 9.60
C PRO A 96 16.88 5.95 9.93
N TYR A 97 15.98 5.60 10.85
CA TYR A 97 15.68 4.22 11.24
C TYR A 97 14.57 3.57 10.40
N LEU A 98 13.89 4.35 9.56
CA LEU A 98 12.82 3.88 8.67
C LEU A 98 13.39 3.34 7.36
N SER A 99 12.76 2.29 6.85
CA SER A 99 12.87 1.87 5.45
C SER A 99 11.50 1.87 4.76
N PHE A 100 11.43 2.41 3.55
CA PHE A 100 10.20 2.58 2.80
C PHE A 100 10.08 1.52 1.69
N GLY A 101 9.04 0.70 1.80
CA GLY A 101 8.77 -0.48 0.99
C GLY A 101 7.64 -0.26 -0.01
N ILE A 102 7.90 -0.57 -1.28
CA ILE A 102 6.95 -0.37 -2.37
C ILE A 102 6.53 -1.71 -2.97
N LEU A 103 5.23 -2.01 -2.96
CA LEU A 103 4.67 -3.16 -3.67
C LEU A 103 4.44 -2.78 -5.14
N ASN A 104 5.28 -3.31 -6.04
CA ASN A 104 5.38 -2.92 -7.46
C ASN A 104 5.33 -4.14 -8.43
N GLY A 105 4.69 -5.23 -7.99
CA GLY A 105 4.56 -6.46 -8.77
C GLY A 105 3.48 -6.41 -9.86
N GLY A 106 2.55 -5.46 -9.79
CA GLY A 106 1.38 -5.37 -10.66
C GLY A 106 1.64 -4.69 -12.02
N SER A 107 1.14 -5.29 -13.08
CA SER A 107 1.06 -4.67 -14.42
C SER A 107 -0.07 -3.63 -14.49
N ALA A 108 0.09 -2.59 -15.32
CA ALA A 108 -0.97 -1.62 -15.61
C ALA A 108 -2.10 -2.17 -16.50
N THR A 109 -2.06 -3.45 -16.90
CA THR A 109 -3.05 -4.04 -17.82
C THR A 109 -4.49 -3.90 -17.33
N SER A 110 -4.76 -4.12 -16.03
CA SER A 110 -6.11 -3.89 -15.48
C SER A 110 -6.46 -2.42 -15.30
N TYR A 111 -5.46 -1.56 -15.12
CA TYR A 111 -5.63 -0.13 -14.90
C TYR A 111 -6.11 0.58 -16.18
N PHE A 112 -5.58 0.18 -17.34
CA PHE A 112 -6.00 0.65 -18.66
C PHE A 112 -6.98 -0.31 -19.38
N ASP A 113 -7.58 -1.26 -18.68
CA ASP A 113 -8.53 -2.21 -19.29
C ASP A 113 -9.81 -1.48 -19.72
N ILE A 114 -10.15 -1.55 -21.01
CA ILE A 114 -11.27 -0.81 -21.60
C ILE A 114 -12.60 -1.21 -20.96
N LEU A 115 -12.83 -2.50 -20.77
CA LEU A 115 -14.10 -3.02 -20.24
C LEU A 115 -14.26 -2.68 -18.76
N LYS A 116 -13.18 -2.70 -17.98
CA LYS A 116 -13.23 -2.29 -16.57
C LYS A 116 -13.47 -0.79 -16.43
N ASN A 117 -12.80 0.04 -17.24
CA ASN A 117 -13.00 1.48 -17.21
C ASN A 117 -14.41 1.88 -17.69
N SER A 118 -14.97 1.18 -18.70
CA SER A 118 -16.33 1.47 -19.17
C SER A 118 -17.40 1.06 -18.16
N LYS A 119 -17.22 -0.09 -17.48
CA LYS A 119 -18.14 -0.58 -16.44
C LYS A 119 -18.14 0.26 -15.17
N PHE A 120 -17.15 1.13 -14.96
CA PHE A 120 -17.13 2.04 -13.82
C PHE A 120 -18.32 3.01 -13.88
N ASN A 121 -18.48 3.68 -15.02
CA ASN A 121 -19.62 4.52 -15.35
C ASN A 121 -19.60 4.81 -16.87
N GLU A 122 -20.64 4.40 -17.58
CA GLU A 122 -20.67 4.48 -19.06
C GLU A 122 -20.68 5.93 -19.58
N GLU A 123 -21.35 6.84 -18.88
CA GLU A 123 -21.42 8.26 -19.25
C GLU A 123 -20.04 8.92 -19.09
N LEU A 124 -19.37 8.69 -17.96
CA LEU A 124 -18.00 9.13 -17.73
C LEU A 124 -17.02 8.55 -18.75
N TYR A 125 -17.17 7.27 -19.06
CA TYR A 125 -16.33 6.63 -20.05
C TYR A 125 -16.47 7.31 -21.42
N GLY A 126 -17.68 7.74 -21.81
CA GLY A 126 -17.89 8.51 -23.04
C GLY A 126 -17.07 9.81 -23.10
N VAL A 127 -16.89 10.49 -21.97
CA VAL A 127 -16.06 11.71 -21.87
C VAL A 127 -14.57 11.38 -22.02
N TYR A 128 -14.15 10.22 -21.52
CA TYR A 128 -12.74 9.84 -21.36
C TYR A 128 -12.20 8.82 -22.34
N ALA A 129 -13.04 8.22 -23.17
CA ALA A 129 -12.69 7.09 -24.03
C ALA A 129 -11.40 7.32 -24.83
N ASN A 130 -11.27 8.50 -25.46
CA ASN A 130 -10.09 8.85 -26.24
C ASN A 130 -8.83 8.90 -25.37
N LYS A 131 -8.90 9.50 -24.17
CA LYS A 131 -7.75 9.61 -23.27
C LYS A 131 -7.36 8.27 -22.66
N ILE A 132 -8.35 7.41 -22.37
CA ILE A 132 -8.14 6.04 -21.90
C ILE A 132 -7.45 5.21 -22.98
N LEU A 133 -7.88 5.31 -24.24
CA LEU A 133 -7.28 4.60 -25.37
C LEU A 133 -5.83 5.06 -25.61
N GLU A 134 -5.59 6.37 -25.67
CA GLU A 134 -4.24 6.96 -25.78
C GLU A 134 -3.31 6.44 -24.67
N ALA A 135 -3.79 6.43 -23.43
CA ALA A 135 -2.99 5.97 -22.30
C ALA A 135 -2.75 4.45 -22.33
N LYS A 136 -3.72 3.66 -22.78
CA LYS A 136 -3.57 2.21 -22.96
C LYS A 136 -2.50 1.89 -24.00
N GLU A 137 -2.50 2.59 -25.13
CA GLU A 137 -1.50 2.41 -26.20
C GLU A 137 -0.10 2.79 -25.70
N SER A 138 0.00 3.91 -24.98
CA SER A 138 1.28 4.44 -24.49
C SER A 138 1.86 3.64 -23.31
N PHE A 139 1.02 3.19 -22.38
CA PHE A 139 1.47 2.70 -21.06
C PHE A 139 0.91 1.33 -20.67
N GLY A 140 -0.02 0.74 -21.43
CA GLY A 140 -0.70 -0.52 -21.07
C GLY A 140 0.22 -1.73 -20.92
N HIS A 141 1.42 -1.66 -21.50
CA HIS A 141 2.46 -2.68 -21.41
C HIS A 141 3.46 -2.44 -20.26
N LEU A 142 3.36 -1.30 -19.55
CA LEU A 142 4.28 -0.94 -18.48
C LEU A 142 3.77 -1.39 -17.10
N PRO A 143 4.68 -1.59 -16.13
CA PRO A 143 4.33 -1.71 -14.72
C PRO A 143 3.64 -0.46 -14.21
N LYS A 144 2.62 -0.64 -13.38
CA LYS A 144 1.81 0.47 -12.88
C LYS A 144 2.62 1.53 -12.13
N GLY A 145 3.65 1.13 -11.39
CA GLY A 145 4.50 2.07 -10.67
C GLY A 145 5.22 3.10 -11.56
N ILE A 146 5.46 2.79 -12.85
CA ILE A 146 6.15 3.69 -13.77
C ILE A 146 5.22 4.36 -14.79
N THR A 147 3.89 4.22 -14.63
CA THR A 147 2.89 4.95 -15.41
C THR A 147 2.56 6.29 -14.75
N PRO A 148 2.02 7.27 -15.47
CA PRO A 148 1.63 8.56 -14.92
C PRO A 148 0.67 8.41 -13.73
N ALA A 149 0.95 9.13 -12.64
CA ALA A 149 0.10 9.12 -11.45
C ALA A 149 -1.09 10.10 -11.56
N TYR A 150 -0.99 11.07 -12.46
CA TYR A 150 -2.00 12.08 -12.71
C TYR A 150 -1.88 12.59 -14.16
N VAL A 151 -2.90 13.35 -14.59
CA VAL A 151 -2.95 14.05 -15.88
C VAL A 151 -3.01 15.55 -15.58
N ASN A 152 -2.33 16.37 -16.36
CA ASN A 152 -2.41 17.82 -16.26
C ASN A 152 -3.71 18.34 -16.88
N GLU A 153 -4.09 19.59 -16.58
CA GLU A 153 -5.32 20.17 -17.13
C GLU A 153 -5.29 20.26 -18.66
N ASP A 154 -4.11 20.46 -19.24
CA ASP A 154 -3.90 20.47 -20.70
C ASP A 154 -3.93 19.07 -21.34
N GLY A 155 -4.08 18.02 -20.54
CA GLY A 155 -4.10 16.63 -20.98
C GLY A 155 -2.73 15.97 -21.13
N SER A 156 -1.63 16.68 -20.86
CA SER A 156 -0.31 16.05 -20.77
C SER A 156 -0.21 15.13 -19.55
N TYR A 157 0.62 14.11 -19.63
CA TYR A 157 0.80 13.16 -18.52
C TYR A 157 1.74 13.74 -17.45
N GLY A 158 1.38 13.56 -16.18
CA GLY A 158 2.20 13.94 -15.04
C GLY A 158 3.31 12.93 -14.72
N PHE A 159 4.00 13.14 -13.61
CA PHE A 159 5.04 12.23 -13.14
C PHE A 159 4.48 10.86 -12.74
N SER A 160 5.33 9.83 -12.79
CA SER A 160 4.93 8.46 -12.43
C SER A 160 4.78 8.25 -10.92
N PHE A 161 4.01 7.24 -10.51
CA PHE A 161 3.81 6.91 -9.10
C PHE A 161 5.15 6.70 -8.37
N LEU A 162 6.05 5.92 -8.95
CA LEU A 162 7.37 5.64 -8.39
C LEU A 162 8.21 6.92 -8.26
N ALA A 163 8.20 7.78 -9.28
CA ALA A 163 8.93 9.05 -9.27
C ALA A 163 8.48 9.95 -8.11
N LEU A 164 7.17 10.08 -7.90
CA LEU A 164 6.60 10.81 -6.79
C LEU A 164 7.05 10.23 -5.43
N LYS A 165 7.06 8.90 -5.25
CA LYS A 165 7.54 8.28 -4.00
C LYS A 165 9.00 8.60 -3.71
N LEU A 166 9.87 8.48 -4.70
CA LEU A 166 11.29 8.79 -4.54
C LEU A 166 11.51 10.27 -4.21
N ARG A 167 10.79 11.18 -4.90
CA ARG A 167 10.81 12.61 -4.62
C ARG A 167 10.39 12.91 -3.17
N HIS A 168 9.28 12.34 -2.70
CA HIS A 168 8.82 12.53 -1.33
C HIS A 168 9.90 12.15 -0.30
N LEU A 169 10.60 11.03 -0.51
CA LEU A 169 11.65 10.59 0.40
C LEU A 169 12.89 11.50 0.37
N LEU A 170 13.25 12.02 -0.80
CA LEU A 170 14.32 13.02 -0.93
C LEU A 170 13.95 14.34 -0.24
N MET A 171 12.70 14.78 -0.33
CA MET A 171 12.22 15.96 0.42
C MET A 171 12.33 15.77 1.93
N LEU A 172 12.01 14.58 2.44
CA LEU A 172 12.22 14.27 3.87
C LEU A 172 13.69 14.25 4.25
N SER A 173 14.55 13.74 3.37
CA SER A 173 16.00 13.75 3.57
C SER A 173 16.56 15.17 3.60
N LEU A 174 16.06 16.06 2.74
CA LEU A 174 16.41 17.48 2.74
C LEU A 174 15.91 18.16 4.02
N ARG A 175 14.63 17.96 4.40
CA ARG A 175 14.08 18.49 5.65
C ARG A 175 14.87 18.03 6.88
N TYR A 176 15.33 16.77 6.88
CA TYR A 176 16.20 16.25 7.94
C TYR A 176 17.56 16.95 7.95
N TYR A 177 18.17 17.15 6.78
CA TYR A 177 19.42 17.89 6.65
C TYR A 177 19.29 19.34 7.13
N ASP A 178 18.26 20.06 6.71
CA ASP A 178 18.04 21.47 7.09
C ASP A 178 17.91 21.65 8.61
N LEU A 179 17.31 20.67 9.30
CA LEU A 179 17.10 20.73 10.75
C LEU A 179 18.25 20.16 11.58
N TYR A 180 18.96 19.14 11.08
CA TYR A 180 19.94 18.39 11.86
C TYR A 180 21.36 18.39 11.28
N GLY A 181 21.58 19.04 10.13
CA GLY A 181 22.88 19.18 9.47
C GLY A 181 23.48 17.86 8.98
N LYS A 182 22.68 16.79 8.87
CA LYS A 182 23.14 15.44 8.51
C LYS A 182 22.50 14.97 7.21
N HIS A 183 23.33 14.61 6.24
CA HIS A 183 22.85 13.97 5.02
C HIS A 183 22.46 12.53 5.29
N ILE A 184 21.20 12.20 5.00
CA ILE A 184 20.66 10.85 5.11
C ILE A 184 20.19 10.44 3.72
N LYS A 185 20.58 9.24 3.29
CA LYS A 185 19.98 8.60 2.12
C LYS A 185 18.67 7.95 2.52
N PRO A 186 17.59 8.09 1.72
CA PRO A 186 16.42 7.26 1.87
C PRO A 186 16.79 5.78 1.88
N SER A 187 16.22 5.01 2.81
CA SER A 187 16.28 3.55 2.76
C SER A 187 15.05 3.05 2.03
N VAL A 188 15.23 2.47 0.84
CA VAL A 188 14.13 2.07 -0.03
C VAL A 188 14.26 0.61 -0.41
N PHE A 189 13.14 -0.09 -0.39
CA PHE A 189 13.04 -1.43 -0.93
C PHE A 189 11.75 -1.62 -1.72
N GLN A 190 11.71 -2.63 -2.58
CA GLN A 190 10.52 -2.95 -3.35
C GLN A 190 10.39 -4.44 -3.64
N MET A 191 9.15 -4.85 -3.86
CA MET A 191 8.82 -6.14 -4.46
C MET A 191 8.33 -5.93 -5.89
N THR A 192 9.08 -6.43 -6.86
CA THR A 192 8.68 -6.47 -8.28
C THR A 192 8.14 -7.86 -8.62
N SER A 193 7.72 -8.08 -9.87
CA SER A 193 7.44 -9.42 -10.40
C SER A 193 8.31 -9.66 -11.63
N TYR A 194 8.36 -10.92 -12.08
CA TYR A 194 9.04 -11.29 -13.33
C TYR A 194 8.66 -10.37 -14.51
N LYS A 195 7.39 -9.95 -14.59
CA LYS A 195 6.89 -9.09 -15.68
C LYS A 195 7.27 -7.61 -15.50
N THR A 196 7.56 -7.18 -14.28
CA THR A 196 7.75 -5.75 -13.99
C THR A 196 9.21 -5.36 -13.72
N ASP A 197 10.03 -6.31 -13.26
CA ASP A 197 11.37 -6.02 -12.72
C ASP A 197 12.28 -5.29 -13.71
N GLN A 198 12.47 -5.86 -14.92
CA GLN A 198 13.37 -5.27 -15.91
C GLN A 198 12.93 -3.87 -16.34
N LEU A 199 11.62 -3.67 -16.53
CA LEU A 199 11.07 -2.39 -16.96
C LEU A 199 11.23 -1.31 -15.87
N ILE A 200 10.98 -1.68 -14.61
CA ILE A 200 11.22 -0.79 -13.45
C ILE A 200 12.71 -0.49 -13.31
N SER A 201 13.57 -1.51 -13.42
CA SER A 201 15.02 -1.38 -13.35
C SER A 201 15.56 -0.44 -14.43
N ASN A 202 15.04 -0.52 -15.65
CA ASN A 202 15.39 0.40 -16.74
C ASN A 202 14.95 1.85 -16.42
N CYS A 203 13.70 2.03 -15.97
CA CYS A 203 13.18 3.34 -15.55
C CYS A 203 14.05 3.96 -14.44
N LEU A 204 14.38 3.19 -13.41
CA LEU A 204 15.25 3.63 -12.30
C LEU A 204 16.66 4.02 -12.75
N SER A 205 17.12 3.59 -13.92
CA SER A 205 18.45 3.98 -14.43
C SER A 205 18.47 5.41 -14.95
N ASN A 206 17.32 5.93 -15.39
CA ASN A 206 17.21 7.26 -16.00
C ASN A 206 16.57 8.28 -15.05
N ILE A 207 15.75 7.83 -14.09
CA ILE A 207 14.94 8.70 -13.23
C ILE A 207 15.76 9.65 -12.36
N PHE A 208 17.01 9.32 -12.06
CA PHE A 208 17.91 10.15 -11.25
C PHE A 208 18.53 11.32 -12.02
N ASP A 209 18.47 11.28 -13.36
CA ASP A 209 18.90 12.38 -14.23
C ASP A 209 17.76 13.35 -14.56
N ASP A 210 16.51 12.95 -14.27
CA ASP A 210 15.32 13.79 -14.40
C ASP A 210 15.33 14.93 -13.36
N ASN A 211 14.95 16.14 -13.77
CA ASN A 211 14.91 17.32 -12.89
C ASN A 211 14.05 17.09 -11.63
N LEU A 212 13.01 16.26 -11.73
CA LEU A 212 12.17 15.87 -10.60
C LEU A 212 12.95 15.29 -9.42
N ILE A 213 14.01 14.54 -9.70
CA ILE A 213 14.81 13.84 -8.69
C ILE A 213 16.16 14.52 -8.51
N LYS A 214 16.83 14.88 -9.60
CA LYS A 214 18.20 15.37 -9.62
C LYS A 214 18.40 16.59 -8.73
N GLU A 215 17.50 17.57 -8.80
CA GLU A 215 17.63 18.84 -8.06
C GLU A 215 17.49 18.65 -6.55
N LEU A 216 16.72 17.66 -6.10
CA LEU A 216 16.52 17.35 -4.69
C LEU A 216 17.56 16.37 -4.12
N ASN A 217 18.30 15.66 -4.97
CA ASN A 217 19.14 14.54 -4.57
C ASN A 217 20.52 14.97 -4.03
N HIS A 218 20.52 15.77 -2.97
CA HIS A 218 21.75 16.24 -2.32
C HIS A 218 22.50 15.16 -1.53
N CYS A 219 21.86 14.01 -1.25
CA CYS A 219 22.45 12.91 -0.49
C CYS A 219 23.11 11.83 -1.37
N GLY A 220 23.10 12.00 -2.70
CA GLY A 220 23.70 11.03 -3.63
C GLY A 220 23.01 9.67 -3.62
N PHE A 221 21.69 9.65 -3.43
CA PHE A 221 20.84 8.46 -3.49
C PHE A 221 20.73 7.97 -4.94
N LEU A 222 20.97 6.69 -5.18
CA LEU A 222 21.06 6.11 -6.53
C LEU A 222 20.26 4.81 -6.63
N LYS A 223 20.03 4.34 -7.86
CA LYS A 223 19.39 3.04 -8.14
C LYS A 223 19.96 1.89 -7.30
N LYS A 224 21.29 1.83 -7.13
CA LYS A 224 21.97 0.77 -6.35
C LYS A 224 21.63 0.77 -4.85
N ASP A 225 21.09 1.87 -4.35
CA ASP A 225 20.66 2.02 -2.95
C ASP A 225 19.23 1.46 -2.74
N ILE A 226 18.51 1.10 -3.80
CA ILE A 226 17.18 0.48 -3.75
C ILE A 226 17.32 -1.04 -3.73
N LEU A 227 16.84 -1.68 -2.65
CA LEU A 227 16.81 -3.13 -2.54
C LEU A 227 15.58 -3.70 -3.25
N THR A 228 15.77 -4.62 -4.19
CA THR A 228 14.67 -5.22 -4.96
C THR A 228 14.65 -6.72 -4.76
N ALA A 229 13.47 -7.28 -4.49
CA ALA A 229 13.21 -8.71 -4.60
C ALA A 229 12.12 -8.96 -5.63
N ILE A 230 12.26 -10.05 -6.39
CA ILE A 230 11.36 -10.40 -7.48
C ILE A 230 10.42 -11.50 -6.99
N GLN A 231 9.12 -11.23 -7.02
CA GLN A 231 8.10 -12.21 -6.70
C GLN A 231 8.13 -13.38 -7.71
N PRO A 232 8.20 -14.63 -7.24
CA PRO A 232 8.12 -15.80 -8.12
C PRO A 232 6.68 -16.05 -8.58
N LEU A 233 6.54 -16.86 -9.62
CA LEU A 233 5.24 -17.37 -10.08
C LEU A 233 4.88 -18.65 -9.32
N VAL A 234 3.59 -18.95 -9.22
CA VAL A 234 3.03 -20.16 -8.63
C VAL A 234 2.14 -20.82 -9.67
N TYR A 235 2.24 -22.15 -9.80
CA TYR A 235 1.39 -22.87 -10.74
C TYR A 235 -0.10 -22.72 -10.39
N CYS A 236 -0.93 -22.64 -11.43
CA CYS A 236 -2.37 -22.76 -11.32
C CYS A 236 -2.80 -24.22 -11.41
N TYR A 237 -4.02 -24.50 -10.96
CA TYR A 237 -4.54 -25.86 -10.79
C TYR A 237 -5.81 -26.06 -11.61
N ASN A 238 -6.06 -27.31 -11.99
CA ASN A 238 -7.33 -27.75 -12.55
C ASN A 238 -8.02 -28.64 -11.53
N LYS A 239 -9.31 -28.40 -11.29
CA LYS A 239 -10.13 -29.28 -10.46
C LYS A 239 -10.73 -30.38 -11.33
N LEU A 240 -10.53 -31.62 -10.95
CA LEU A 240 -11.03 -32.82 -11.60
C LEU A 240 -12.43 -33.17 -11.08
N ASP A 241 -13.14 -34.03 -11.83
CA ASP A 241 -14.51 -34.46 -11.50
C ASP A 241 -14.59 -35.23 -10.18
N ASP A 242 -13.52 -35.90 -9.78
CA ASP A 242 -13.39 -36.60 -8.49
C ASP A 242 -13.05 -35.68 -7.30
N GLY A 243 -12.96 -34.36 -7.56
CA GLY A 243 -12.64 -33.34 -6.57
C GLY A 243 -11.14 -33.19 -6.28
N GLN A 244 -10.27 -33.99 -6.89
CA GLN A 244 -8.82 -33.79 -6.83
C GLN A 244 -8.40 -32.64 -7.74
N TYR A 245 -7.18 -32.17 -7.53
CA TYR A 245 -6.53 -31.12 -8.29
C TYR A 245 -5.27 -31.67 -8.95
N GLU A 246 -4.98 -31.16 -10.13
CA GLU A 246 -3.69 -31.30 -10.82
C GLU A 246 -3.20 -29.92 -11.29
N TYR A 247 -1.97 -29.83 -11.81
CA TYR A 247 -1.52 -28.58 -12.45
C TYR A 247 -2.33 -28.29 -13.71
N PHE A 248 -2.76 -27.04 -13.85
CA PHE A 248 -3.50 -26.59 -15.02
C PHE A 248 -2.61 -26.57 -16.26
N LYS A 249 -3.02 -27.31 -17.29
CA LYS A 249 -2.33 -27.43 -18.56
C LYS A 249 -3.13 -26.75 -19.66
N TYR A 250 -2.47 -25.96 -20.50
CA TYR A 250 -3.11 -25.33 -21.67
C TYR A 250 -2.22 -25.45 -22.90
N LYS A 251 -2.84 -25.43 -24.09
CA LYS A 251 -2.10 -25.48 -25.36
C LYS A 251 -1.91 -24.08 -25.93
N THR A 252 -0.70 -23.78 -26.37
CA THR A 252 -0.40 -22.57 -27.15
C THR A 252 0.58 -22.93 -28.24
N ASN A 253 0.23 -22.63 -29.49
CA ASN A 253 1.03 -22.97 -30.68
C ASN A 253 1.42 -24.46 -30.75
N GLY A 254 0.51 -25.36 -30.36
CA GLY A 254 0.73 -26.81 -30.36
C GLY A 254 1.50 -27.35 -29.14
N ASN A 255 2.13 -26.49 -28.33
CA ASN A 255 2.88 -26.90 -27.13
C ASN A 255 1.98 -26.92 -25.89
N LEU A 256 2.17 -27.93 -25.04
CA LEU A 256 1.51 -28.04 -23.74
C LEU A 256 2.30 -27.22 -22.70
N ASN A 257 1.65 -26.27 -22.07
CA ASN A 257 2.24 -25.38 -21.08
C ASN A 257 1.50 -25.49 -19.74
N LEU A 258 2.21 -25.22 -18.65
CA LEU A 258 1.61 -25.04 -17.33
C LEU A 258 1.40 -23.55 -17.09
N LEU A 259 0.22 -23.17 -16.60
CA LEU A 259 -0.03 -21.78 -16.24
C LEU A 259 0.59 -21.47 -14.87
N ALA A 260 1.37 -20.40 -14.79
CA ALA A 260 1.88 -19.88 -13.53
C ALA A 260 1.60 -18.36 -13.41
N LEU A 261 1.12 -17.94 -12.25
CA LEU A 261 0.74 -16.56 -11.95
C LEU A 261 1.34 -16.11 -10.61
N PRO A 262 1.54 -14.79 -10.39
CA PRO A 262 1.89 -14.29 -9.06
C PRO A 262 0.76 -14.62 -8.06
N ALA A 263 1.10 -15.17 -6.90
CA ALA A 263 0.11 -15.57 -5.89
C ALA A 263 -0.29 -14.42 -4.95
N GLY A 264 -0.55 -13.24 -5.52
CA GLY A 264 -0.98 -12.06 -4.79
C GLY A 264 0.15 -11.35 -4.03
N HIS A 265 -0.12 -10.13 -3.57
CA HIS A 265 0.89 -9.29 -2.94
C HIS A 265 1.25 -9.73 -1.50
N GLY A 266 0.46 -10.60 -0.87
CA GLY A 266 0.73 -11.17 0.46
C GLY A 266 1.98 -12.03 0.53
N GLN A 267 2.49 -12.52 -0.60
CA GLN A 267 3.81 -13.18 -0.65
C GLN A 267 4.96 -12.23 -0.31
N SER A 268 4.72 -10.92 -0.18
CA SER A 268 5.72 -9.92 0.17
C SER A 268 6.53 -10.29 1.40
N PHE A 269 5.93 -10.89 2.44
CA PHE A 269 6.68 -11.30 3.64
C PHE A 269 7.71 -12.39 3.34
N LYS A 270 7.39 -13.35 2.47
CA LYS A 270 8.32 -14.39 2.02
C LYS A 270 9.39 -13.80 1.10
N VAL A 271 8.97 -13.04 0.09
CA VAL A 271 9.84 -12.52 -0.98
C VAL A 271 10.83 -11.48 -0.44
N LEU A 272 10.41 -10.67 0.53
CA LEU A 272 11.24 -9.61 1.11
C LEU A 272 11.98 -10.04 2.38
N ARG A 273 11.86 -11.31 2.83
CA ARG A 273 12.47 -11.83 4.05
C ARG A 273 13.94 -11.42 4.18
N ASP A 274 14.75 -11.75 3.18
CA ASP A 274 16.20 -11.49 3.22
C ASP A 274 16.52 -9.99 3.22
N ILE A 275 15.67 -9.19 2.57
CA ILE A 275 15.78 -7.73 2.60
C ILE A 275 15.49 -7.21 4.02
N TYR A 276 14.49 -7.74 4.73
CA TYR A 276 14.23 -7.34 6.11
C TYR A 276 15.42 -7.63 7.03
N PHE A 277 16.05 -8.81 6.92
CA PHE A 277 17.27 -9.12 7.66
C PHE A 277 18.42 -8.16 7.29
N LYS A 278 18.63 -7.88 6.00
CA LYS A 278 19.64 -6.93 5.54
C LYS A 278 19.41 -5.52 6.10
N LEU A 279 18.16 -5.05 6.09
CA LEU A 279 17.78 -3.75 6.63
C LEU A 279 18.01 -3.70 8.14
N TYR A 280 17.60 -4.73 8.89
CA TYR A 280 17.82 -4.79 10.34
C TYR A 280 19.31 -4.75 10.69
N ASN A 281 20.13 -5.56 9.99
CA ASN A 281 21.58 -5.58 10.16
C ASN A 281 22.26 -4.25 9.79
N SER A 282 21.63 -3.42 8.95
CA SER A 282 22.09 -2.07 8.62
C SER A 282 21.67 -0.99 9.64
N GLY A 283 21.03 -1.40 10.75
CA GLY A 283 20.60 -0.50 11.82
C GLY A 283 19.19 0.06 11.65
N LYS A 284 18.43 -0.40 10.65
CA LYS A 284 17.02 0.00 10.47
C LYS A 284 16.14 -0.69 11.51
N LYS A 285 15.07 -0.01 11.91
CA LYS A 285 14.19 -0.43 13.02
C LYS A 285 12.72 -0.44 12.63
N PHE A 286 12.36 0.23 11.54
CA PHE A 286 10.98 0.25 11.03
C PHE A 286 10.97 -0.04 9.53
N VAL A 287 9.96 -0.78 9.08
CA VAL A 287 9.66 -0.94 7.65
C VAL A 287 8.24 -0.50 7.37
N TYR A 288 8.08 0.36 6.37
CA TYR A 288 6.77 0.76 5.88
C TYR A 288 6.49 0.04 4.57
N ILE A 289 5.28 -0.50 4.39
CA ILE A 289 4.91 -1.23 3.17
C ILE A 289 3.58 -0.68 2.67
N GLY A 290 3.50 -0.39 1.38
CA GLY A 290 2.28 0.10 0.75
C GLY A 290 2.26 -0.11 -0.76
N ASN A 291 1.07 0.04 -1.33
CA ASN A 291 0.86 -0.07 -2.76
C ASN A 291 1.38 1.16 -3.50
N VAL A 292 2.10 0.92 -4.60
CA VAL A 292 2.64 2.01 -5.43
C VAL A 292 1.53 2.91 -6.02
N ASP A 293 0.35 2.36 -6.27
CA ASP A 293 -0.79 3.06 -6.87
C ASP A 293 -1.59 3.97 -5.93
N ASN A 294 -1.24 4.01 -4.65
CA ASN A 294 -1.81 4.97 -3.71
C ASN A 294 -0.92 6.22 -3.66
N ILE A 295 -1.37 7.33 -4.25
CA ILE A 295 -0.63 8.62 -4.21
C ILE A 295 -0.50 9.13 -2.77
N GLY A 296 -1.46 8.83 -1.89
CA GLY A 296 -1.42 9.18 -0.46
C GLY A 296 -0.43 8.36 0.38
N PHE A 297 0.10 7.24 -0.15
CA PHE A 297 1.09 6.41 0.56
C PHE A 297 2.45 7.11 0.64
N THR A 298 2.61 8.00 1.61
CA THR A 298 3.86 8.70 1.92
C THR A 298 4.28 8.36 3.35
N VAL A 299 5.49 8.73 3.79
CA VAL A 299 5.87 8.50 5.19
C VAL A 299 4.92 9.30 6.10
N ASN A 300 4.33 8.63 7.09
CA ASN A 300 3.57 9.27 8.15
C ASN A 300 4.46 9.40 9.38
N LEU A 301 5.04 10.59 9.58
CA LEU A 301 5.99 10.82 10.67
C LEU A 301 5.30 10.68 12.04
N LYS A 302 4.01 11.03 12.16
CA LYS A 302 3.24 10.84 13.40
C LYS A 302 3.08 9.37 13.74
N ALA A 303 2.71 8.54 12.76
CA ALA A 303 2.61 7.09 12.96
C ALA A 303 3.96 6.46 13.32
N LEU A 304 5.05 6.90 12.69
CA LEU A 304 6.41 6.46 13.02
C LEU A 304 6.80 6.81 14.47
N ALA A 305 6.50 8.04 14.91
CA ALA A 305 6.74 8.46 16.28
C ALA A 305 5.96 7.63 17.29
N ILE A 306 4.67 7.40 17.04
CA ILE A 306 3.82 6.59 17.91
C ILE A 306 4.36 5.15 18.00
N MET A 307 4.69 4.53 16.86
CA MET A 307 5.27 3.18 16.82
C MET A 307 6.56 3.07 17.64
N ALA A 308 7.42 4.10 17.61
CA ALA A 308 8.63 4.15 18.42
C ALA A 308 8.34 4.34 19.91
N VAL A 309 7.37 5.19 20.26
CA VAL A 309 6.97 5.44 21.66
C VAL A 309 6.31 4.21 22.29
N THR A 310 5.43 3.52 21.57
CA THR A 310 4.69 2.37 22.10
C THR A 310 5.46 1.06 21.96
N ASN A 311 6.48 1.01 21.10
CA ASN A 311 7.18 -0.21 20.70
C ASN A 311 6.21 -1.30 20.20
N SER A 312 5.10 -0.89 19.56
CA SER A 312 4.10 -1.79 19.00
C SER A 312 4.68 -2.64 17.86
N SER A 313 4.15 -3.85 17.67
CA SER A 313 4.57 -4.79 16.63
C SER A 313 4.38 -4.19 15.23
N SER A 314 3.24 -3.54 15.03
CA SER A 314 2.78 -3.03 13.75
C SER A 314 1.70 -1.97 13.94
N GLY A 315 1.50 -1.16 12.90
CA GLY A 315 0.44 -0.19 12.79
C GLY A 315 -0.08 -0.11 11.36
N PHE A 316 -1.40 0.00 11.20
CA PHE A 316 -2.06 0.02 9.89
C PHE A 316 -2.89 1.28 9.72
N GLU A 317 -2.83 1.89 8.55
CA GLU A 317 -3.63 3.08 8.25
C GLU A 317 -5.02 2.69 7.74
N PHE A 318 -6.05 3.25 8.36
CA PHE A 318 -7.43 3.12 7.93
C PHE A 318 -8.08 4.50 7.83
N SER A 319 -8.93 4.69 6.83
CA SER A 319 -9.73 5.91 6.69
C SER A 319 -11.22 5.57 6.79
N VAL A 320 -12.05 6.54 7.11
CA VAL A 320 -13.50 6.36 7.04
C VAL A 320 -13.91 5.93 5.62
N LYS A 321 -14.72 4.88 5.53
CA LYS A 321 -15.27 4.37 4.28
C LYS A 321 -16.13 5.45 3.61
N THR A 322 -15.97 5.59 2.30
CA THR A 322 -16.78 6.46 1.45
C THR A 322 -17.54 5.65 0.40
N SER A 323 -18.38 6.29 -0.40
CA SER A 323 -19.05 5.65 -1.54
C SER A 323 -18.08 5.16 -2.63
N LEU A 324 -16.85 5.69 -2.67
CA LEU A 324 -15.78 5.22 -3.56
C LEU A 324 -15.28 3.82 -3.20
N ASP A 325 -15.44 3.41 -1.94
CA ASP A 325 -14.83 2.21 -1.37
C ASP A 325 -15.77 1.00 -1.51
N THR A 326 -15.98 0.59 -2.75
CA THR A 326 -16.90 -0.51 -3.08
C THR A 326 -16.27 -1.90 -2.89
N LYS A 327 -14.93 -2.00 -2.96
CA LYS A 327 -14.17 -3.24 -2.78
C LYS A 327 -12.85 -2.98 -2.09
N GLY A 328 -12.54 -3.82 -1.11
CA GLY A 328 -11.29 -3.81 -0.35
C GLY A 328 -11.55 -4.07 1.12
N GLY A 329 -10.50 -3.94 1.92
CA GLY A 329 -10.49 -4.37 3.31
C GLY A 329 -11.17 -3.38 4.24
N ILE A 330 -12.01 -3.85 5.15
CA ILE A 330 -12.56 -3.09 6.27
C ILE A 330 -12.10 -3.67 7.60
N LEU A 331 -11.99 -2.83 8.62
CA LEU A 331 -11.64 -3.22 9.98
C LEU A 331 -12.84 -3.84 10.68
N VAL A 332 -12.65 -5.00 11.28
CA VAL A 332 -13.67 -5.70 12.06
C VAL A 332 -13.06 -6.33 13.31
N LEU A 333 -13.92 -6.78 14.22
CA LEU A 333 -13.58 -7.65 15.33
C LEU A 333 -13.92 -9.10 14.97
N ASP A 334 -12.99 -10.01 15.22
CA ASP A 334 -13.28 -11.44 15.16
C ASP A 334 -14.02 -11.92 16.42
N GLU A 335 -14.29 -13.23 16.50
CA GLU A 335 -15.02 -13.83 17.63
C GLU A 335 -14.30 -13.67 18.97
N ASN A 336 -12.96 -13.57 18.93
CA ASN A 336 -12.11 -13.37 20.08
C ASN A 336 -11.91 -11.88 20.39
N GLU A 337 -12.65 -10.98 19.73
CA GLU A 337 -12.53 -9.53 19.86
C GLU A 337 -11.17 -8.97 19.42
N HIS A 338 -10.45 -9.70 18.57
CA HIS A 338 -9.22 -9.19 17.96
C HIS A 338 -9.51 -8.38 16.70
N LEU A 339 -8.77 -7.30 16.52
CA LEU A 339 -8.84 -6.47 15.32
C LEU A 339 -8.31 -7.22 14.10
N THR A 340 -9.12 -7.29 13.05
CA THR A 340 -8.78 -7.94 11.78
C THR A 340 -9.32 -7.17 10.58
N CYS A 341 -8.81 -7.48 9.40
CA CYS A 341 -9.21 -6.86 8.14
C CYS A 341 -9.91 -7.90 7.28
N VAL A 342 -11.06 -7.54 6.71
CA VAL A 342 -11.87 -8.40 5.83
C VAL A 342 -12.25 -7.67 4.57
N ASP A 343 -12.17 -8.32 3.42
CA ASP A 343 -12.56 -7.69 2.16
C ASP A 343 -14.08 -7.70 1.97
N ILE A 344 -14.62 -6.57 1.55
CA ILE A 344 -16.01 -6.46 1.05
C ILE A 344 -16.15 -7.34 -0.19
N GLY A 345 -17.14 -8.23 -0.18
CA GLY A 345 -17.46 -9.19 -1.23
C GLY A 345 -16.97 -10.61 -0.92
N SER A 346 -15.69 -10.79 -0.61
CA SER A 346 -15.11 -12.12 -0.35
C SER A 346 -15.13 -12.53 1.13
N GLY A 347 -14.98 -11.58 2.05
CA GLY A 347 -14.98 -11.82 3.49
C GLY A 347 -16.26 -11.37 4.19
N ILE A 348 -16.87 -10.28 3.73
CA ILE A 348 -18.13 -9.74 4.28
C ILE A 348 -19.02 -9.22 3.15
N SER A 349 -20.34 -9.43 3.25
CA SER A 349 -21.27 -8.98 2.21
C SER A 349 -21.44 -7.46 2.22
N SER A 350 -21.65 -6.85 1.05
CA SER A 350 -21.95 -5.41 0.96
C SER A 350 -23.23 -5.03 1.70
N GLU A 351 -24.22 -5.93 1.77
CA GLU A 351 -25.47 -5.72 2.51
C GLU A 351 -25.22 -5.61 4.02
N THR A 352 -24.35 -6.46 4.57
CA THR A 352 -23.96 -6.41 5.99
C THR A 352 -23.26 -5.08 6.31
N VAL A 353 -22.38 -4.61 5.43
CA VAL A 353 -21.69 -3.32 5.61
C VAL A 353 -22.68 -2.16 5.58
N LEU A 354 -23.60 -2.13 4.61
CA LEU A 354 -24.64 -1.10 4.50
C LEU A 354 -25.56 -1.07 5.71
N LYS A 355 -25.93 -2.24 6.25
CA LYS A 355 -26.72 -2.36 7.49
C LYS A 355 -25.97 -1.77 8.69
N ALA A 356 -24.67 -2.00 8.80
CA ALA A 356 -23.86 -1.44 9.87
C ALA A 356 -23.72 0.09 9.73
N GLU A 357 -23.47 0.59 8.52
CA GLU A 357 -23.45 2.05 8.23
C GLU A 357 -24.79 2.70 8.61
N SER A 358 -25.91 2.08 8.21
CA SER A 358 -27.26 2.56 8.55
C SER A 358 -27.56 2.49 10.05
N GLY A 359 -26.91 1.58 10.77
CA GLY A 359 -26.99 1.44 12.22
C GLY A 359 -26.10 2.41 12.99
N GLY A 360 -25.37 3.30 12.31
CA GLY A 360 -24.51 4.31 12.92
C GLY A 360 -23.06 3.87 13.14
N PHE A 361 -22.67 2.68 12.67
CA PHE A 361 -21.26 2.26 12.76
C PHE A 361 -20.40 3.04 11.78
N LYS A 362 -19.29 3.57 12.28
CA LYS A 362 -18.22 4.13 11.47
C LYS A 362 -17.36 3.01 10.91
N ILE A 363 -17.46 2.77 9.61
CA ILE A 363 -16.70 1.73 8.93
C ILE A 363 -15.32 2.27 8.56
N LEU A 364 -14.28 1.63 9.06
CA LEU A 364 -12.89 1.95 8.74
C LEU A 364 -12.40 1.07 7.60
N PHE A 365 -11.94 1.71 6.53
CA PHE A 365 -11.45 1.09 5.30
C PHE A 365 -9.93 1.14 5.23
N ASN A 366 -9.31 0.02 4.89
CA ASN A 366 -7.87 -0.15 4.89
C ASN A 366 -7.21 0.67 3.77
N CYS A 367 -6.25 1.52 4.14
CA CYS A 367 -5.51 2.36 3.19
C CYS A 367 -4.43 1.60 2.40
N ALA A 368 -4.34 0.28 2.58
CA ALA A 368 -3.33 -0.59 2.00
C ALA A 368 -1.90 -0.14 2.34
N THR A 369 -1.70 0.13 3.64
CA THR A 369 -0.46 0.65 4.22
C THR A 369 -0.23 0.03 5.60
N GLY A 370 0.96 -0.51 5.83
CA GLY A 370 1.35 -1.12 7.11
C GLY A 370 2.77 -0.74 7.51
N LEU A 371 2.92 -0.26 8.74
CA LEU A 371 4.18 0.09 9.41
C LEU A 371 4.53 -1.00 10.41
N PHE A 372 5.72 -1.58 10.31
CA PHE A 372 6.13 -2.69 11.17
C PHE A 372 7.38 -2.31 11.96
N ASN A 373 7.39 -2.71 13.22
CA ASN A 373 8.63 -2.83 13.97
C ASN A 373 9.45 -3.95 13.33
N LEU A 374 10.64 -3.61 12.82
CA LEU A 374 11.46 -4.53 12.05
C LEU A 374 12.04 -5.64 12.92
N GLU A 375 12.34 -5.36 14.19
CA GLU A 375 12.79 -6.37 15.17
C GLU A 375 11.72 -7.45 15.36
N TYR A 376 10.49 -7.02 15.66
CA TYR A 376 9.34 -7.91 15.76
C TYR A 376 9.14 -8.71 14.47
N LEU A 377 9.22 -8.04 13.31
CA LEU A 377 8.99 -8.67 12.02
C LEU A 377 10.01 -9.79 11.76
N ILE A 378 11.30 -9.57 12.00
CA ILE A 378 12.33 -10.60 11.74
C ILE A 378 12.23 -11.79 12.72
N GLU A 379 11.85 -11.54 13.98
CA GLU A 379 11.66 -12.59 14.99
C GLU A 379 10.46 -13.48 14.67
N ASN A 380 9.45 -12.92 14.00
CA ASN A 380 8.18 -13.59 13.70
C ASN A 380 8.02 -13.95 12.22
N ILE A 381 9.00 -13.68 11.36
CA ILE A 381 8.82 -13.74 9.90
C ILE A 381 8.42 -15.13 9.42
N ASP A 382 8.96 -16.19 10.03
CA ASP A 382 8.66 -17.57 9.66
C ASP A 382 7.23 -17.97 10.03
N ARG A 383 6.75 -17.53 11.20
CA ARG A 383 5.36 -17.68 11.61
C ARG A 383 4.43 -16.92 10.67
N ILE A 384 4.77 -15.66 10.38
CA ILE A 384 4.01 -14.81 9.45
C ILE A 384 3.89 -15.49 8.08
N ILE A 385 5.01 -15.91 7.47
CA ILE A 385 5.02 -16.57 6.17
C ILE A 385 4.17 -17.86 6.18
N SER A 386 4.28 -18.66 7.24
CA SER A 386 3.54 -19.92 7.38
C SER A 386 2.03 -19.71 7.50
N ASP A 387 1.63 -18.72 8.28
CA ASP A 387 0.24 -18.53 8.72
C ASP A 387 -0.53 -17.54 7.84
N MET A 388 0.14 -16.87 6.88
CA MET A 388 -0.51 -15.97 5.91
C MET A 388 -1.70 -16.66 5.24
N PRO A 389 -2.92 -16.08 5.32
CA PRO A 389 -4.11 -16.70 4.76
C PRO A 389 -4.00 -16.94 3.25
N ILE A 390 -4.59 -18.03 2.80
CA ILE A 390 -4.59 -18.47 1.40
C ILE A 390 -6.02 -18.40 0.87
N ARG A 391 -6.20 -17.68 -0.25
CA ARG A 391 -7.45 -17.61 -1.00
C ARG A 391 -7.39 -18.54 -2.20
N VAL A 392 -8.43 -19.33 -2.39
CA VAL A 392 -8.63 -20.19 -3.56
C VAL A 392 -9.59 -19.46 -4.50
N ILE A 393 -9.13 -19.15 -5.71
CA ILE A 393 -9.90 -18.35 -6.67
C ILE A 393 -10.06 -19.13 -7.96
N GLU A 394 -11.31 -19.38 -8.36
CA GLU A 394 -11.63 -19.95 -9.66
C GLU A 394 -11.76 -18.83 -10.70
N GLN A 395 -11.08 -18.99 -11.83
CA GLN A 395 -11.09 -18.03 -12.92
C GLN A 395 -11.37 -18.74 -14.24
N ALA A 396 -12.08 -18.05 -15.14
CA ALA A 396 -12.29 -18.49 -16.51
C ALA A 396 -11.61 -17.53 -17.48
N LYS A 397 -10.84 -18.10 -18.42
CA LYS A 397 -10.22 -17.39 -19.54
C LYS A 397 -10.45 -18.19 -20.83
N ASP A 398 -10.11 -17.59 -21.97
CA ASP A 398 -10.32 -18.19 -23.29
C ASP A 398 -9.61 -19.54 -23.46
N PHE A 399 -8.53 -19.77 -22.72
CA PHE A 399 -7.77 -21.02 -22.74
C PHE A 399 -8.22 -22.05 -21.68
N GLY A 400 -9.29 -21.77 -20.93
CA GLY A 400 -9.89 -22.70 -19.96
C GLY A 400 -10.18 -22.09 -18.59
N GLN A 401 -10.85 -22.88 -17.75
CA GLN A 401 -11.10 -22.58 -16.34
C GLN A 401 -9.97 -23.15 -15.48
N TYR A 402 -9.47 -22.34 -14.55
CA TYR A 402 -8.38 -22.73 -13.65
C TYR A 402 -8.61 -22.18 -12.25
N THR A 403 -7.93 -22.80 -11.29
CA THR A 403 -7.87 -22.39 -9.89
C THR A 403 -6.52 -21.74 -9.62
N ALA A 404 -6.53 -20.52 -9.10
CA ALA A 404 -5.35 -19.82 -8.62
C ALA A 404 -5.36 -19.73 -7.09
N ILE A 405 -4.17 -19.58 -6.52
CA ILE A 405 -3.96 -19.30 -5.10
C ILE A 405 -3.47 -17.87 -4.96
N GLU A 406 -4.07 -17.09 -4.06
CA GLU A 406 -3.66 -15.73 -3.76
C GLU A 406 -3.51 -15.50 -2.25
N GLN A 407 -2.56 -14.65 -1.87
CA GLN A 407 -2.42 -14.10 -0.53
C GLN A 407 -2.53 -12.57 -0.57
N VAL A 408 -3.19 -11.97 0.42
CA VAL A 408 -3.37 -10.51 0.53
C VAL A 408 -2.54 -9.99 1.69
N THR A 409 -1.61 -9.06 1.44
CA THR A 409 -0.66 -8.52 2.44
C THR A 409 -1.33 -8.09 3.73
N TRP A 410 -2.49 -7.44 3.64
CA TRP A 410 -3.15 -6.83 4.80
C TRP A 410 -3.83 -7.83 5.73
N GLU A 411 -4.02 -9.06 5.28
CA GLU A 411 -4.51 -10.14 6.14
C GLU A 411 -3.47 -10.57 7.19
N VAL A 412 -2.22 -10.08 7.08
CA VAL A 412 -1.19 -10.21 8.12
C VAL A 412 -1.62 -9.61 9.45
N MET A 413 -2.58 -8.67 9.44
CA MET A 413 -3.11 -8.04 10.66
C MET A 413 -3.71 -9.07 11.63
N ARG A 414 -4.12 -10.23 11.14
CA ARG A 414 -4.62 -11.37 11.94
C ARG A 414 -3.54 -12.15 12.66
N ILE A 415 -2.30 -11.97 12.23
CA ILE A 415 -1.16 -12.80 12.65
C ILE A 415 -0.27 -12.00 13.60
N VAL A 416 -0.08 -10.71 13.31
CA VAL A 416 0.71 -9.82 14.15
C VAL A 416 0.03 -9.54 15.49
N ASP A 417 0.84 -9.37 16.52
CA ASP A 417 0.33 -9.25 17.89
C ASP A 417 -0.13 -7.83 18.17
N ASN A 418 -1.40 -7.65 18.52
CA ASN A 418 -2.02 -6.38 18.95
C ASN A 418 -1.62 -5.18 18.08
N PRO A 419 -1.97 -5.18 16.78
CA PRO A 419 -1.65 -4.07 15.89
C PRO A 419 -2.32 -2.77 16.34
N LEU A 420 -1.62 -1.65 16.13
CA LEU A 420 -2.23 -0.33 16.19
C LEU A 420 -3.00 -0.04 14.89
N ILE A 421 -4.10 0.68 15.02
CA ILE A 421 -4.89 1.19 13.91
C ILE A 421 -4.79 2.70 13.94
N PHE A 422 -4.25 3.28 12.88
CA PHE A 422 -4.20 4.72 12.70
C PHE A 422 -5.39 5.14 11.84
N GLU A 423 -6.40 5.73 12.47
CA GLU A 423 -7.47 6.38 11.72
C GLU A 423 -6.93 7.68 11.13
N VAL A 424 -6.92 7.77 9.81
CA VAL A 424 -6.32 8.87 9.05
C VAL A 424 -7.29 9.50 8.06
N ASN A 425 -7.00 10.75 7.68
CA ASN A 425 -7.75 11.45 6.64
C ASN A 425 -7.55 10.78 5.29
N ARG A 426 -8.65 10.43 4.63
CA ARG A 426 -8.65 9.80 3.31
C ARG A 426 -7.95 10.68 2.29
N GLU A 427 -8.31 11.96 2.23
CA GLU A 427 -7.77 12.94 1.28
C GLU A 427 -6.25 13.12 1.42
N ASP A 428 -5.69 12.80 2.58
CA ASP A 428 -4.24 12.84 2.78
C ASP A 428 -3.59 11.49 2.46
N ARG A 429 -4.14 10.39 2.98
CA ARG A 429 -3.43 9.10 3.06
C ARG A 429 -3.87 8.05 2.05
N PHE A 430 -5.05 8.20 1.46
CA PHE A 430 -5.64 7.17 0.61
C PHE A 430 -6.23 7.74 -0.67
N LEU A 431 -5.35 7.84 -1.67
CA LEU A 431 -5.63 8.26 -3.04
C LEU A 431 -5.26 7.14 -4.01
N PRO A 432 -5.97 5.98 -3.96
CA PRO A 432 -5.68 4.85 -4.82
C PRO A 432 -6.19 5.09 -6.24
N ALA A 433 -5.38 4.77 -7.24
CA ALA A 433 -5.78 4.80 -8.64
C ALA A 433 -5.94 3.37 -9.16
N LYS A 434 -7.11 2.73 -9.01
CA LYS A 434 -7.30 1.31 -9.40
C LYS A 434 -7.57 1.16 -10.89
N LEU A 435 -8.33 2.08 -11.46
CA LEU A 435 -8.61 2.24 -12.88
C LEU A 435 -8.11 3.61 -13.37
N PHE A 436 -7.85 3.74 -14.66
CA PHE A 436 -7.37 5.01 -15.21
C PHE A 436 -8.45 6.11 -15.14
N VAL A 437 -9.73 5.75 -15.19
CA VAL A 437 -10.83 6.70 -14.92
C VAL A 437 -10.72 7.35 -13.54
N ASP A 438 -10.29 6.61 -12.50
CA ASP A 438 -10.06 7.18 -11.16
C ASP A 438 -9.03 8.32 -11.25
N THR A 439 -7.97 8.10 -12.02
CA THR A 439 -6.89 9.07 -12.23
C THR A 439 -7.38 10.30 -12.98
N LEU A 440 -8.23 10.15 -14.00
CA LEU A 440 -8.79 11.27 -14.74
C LEU A 440 -9.70 12.13 -13.85
N ILE A 441 -10.57 11.49 -13.05
CA ILE A 441 -11.45 12.17 -12.09
C ILE A 441 -10.61 12.92 -11.04
N MET A 442 -9.64 12.24 -10.42
CA MET A 442 -8.72 12.84 -9.45
C MET A 442 -7.92 13.99 -10.04
N SER A 443 -7.56 13.93 -11.33
CA SER A 443 -6.76 14.93 -12.01
C SER A 443 -7.55 16.17 -12.43
N ASN A 444 -8.85 16.23 -12.13
CA ASN A 444 -9.75 17.26 -12.65
C ASN A 444 -9.82 17.33 -14.18
N TYR A 445 -9.47 16.25 -14.89
CA TYR A 445 -9.40 16.26 -16.34
C TYR A 445 -10.81 16.25 -16.92
N ARG A 446 -11.24 17.34 -17.58
CA ARG A 446 -12.56 17.48 -18.23
C ARG A 446 -13.78 17.22 -17.30
N ASN A 447 -13.63 17.51 -16.00
CA ASN A 447 -14.69 17.33 -15.02
C ASN A 447 -15.80 18.41 -15.10
N ASP A 448 -15.59 19.45 -15.90
CA ASP A 448 -16.59 20.49 -16.23
C ASP A 448 -17.86 19.89 -16.87
N LYS A 449 -17.77 18.65 -17.36
CA LYS A 449 -18.88 17.89 -17.95
C LYS A 449 -19.71 17.10 -16.94
N PHE A 450 -19.41 17.18 -15.64
CA PHE A 450 -20.11 16.43 -14.60
C PHE A 450 -21.21 17.26 -13.94
N SER A 451 -22.23 16.57 -13.40
CA SER A 451 -23.30 17.20 -12.62
C SER A 451 -23.66 16.38 -11.38
N GLY A 452 -24.26 17.02 -10.37
CA GLY A 452 -24.73 16.38 -9.14
C GLY A 452 -23.59 15.80 -8.27
N ASP A 453 -23.87 14.72 -7.57
CA ASP A 453 -22.97 14.08 -6.59
C ASP A 453 -21.59 13.71 -7.16
N LEU A 454 -21.54 13.39 -8.44
CA LEU A 454 -20.29 13.03 -9.13
C LEU A 454 -19.33 14.22 -9.24
N LEU A 455 -19.85 15.43 -9.41
CA LEU A 455 -19.04 16.65 -9.45
C LEU A 455 -18.48 17.00 -8.06
N GLU A 456 -19.28 16.81 -7.00
CA GLU A 456 -18.81 17.02 -5.63
C GLU A 456 -17.70 16.05 -5.26
N LEU A 457 -17.91 14.77 -5.59
CA LEU A 457 -16.92 13.72 -5.42
C LEU A 457 -15.62 14.02 -6.18
N ALA A 458 -15.75 14.41 -7.45
CA ALA A 458 -14.62 14.79 -8.29
C ALA A 458 -13.82 15.97 -7.72
N ARG A 459 -14.51 17.01 -7.22
CA ARG A 459 -13.87 18.14 -6.52
C ARG A 459 -13.16 17.71 -5.25
N TYR A 460 -13.79 16.86 -4.44
CA TYR A 460 -13.18 16.34 -3.21
C TYR A 460 -11.87 15.60 -3.52
N VAL A 461 -11.87 14.65 -4.45
CA VAL A 461 -10.65 13.89 -4.78
C VAL A 461 -9.61 14.72 -5.53
N SER A 462 -10.03 15.71 -6.33
CA SER A 462 -9.09 16.62 -6.99
C SER A 462 -8.39 17.55 -6.01
N ASN A 463 -9.12 18.11 -5.04
CA ASN A 463 -8.51 18.92 -3.99
C ASN A 463 -7.50 18.11 -3.18
N ALA A 464 -7.83 16.85 -2.88
CA ALA A 464 -6.95 15.91 -2.22
C ALA A 464 -5.65 15.66 -3.02
N LEU A 465 -5.77 15.38 -4.32
CA LEU A 465 -4.61 15.20 -5.20
C LEU A 465 -3.75 16.47 -5.25
N ASN A 466 -4.36 17.64 -5.48
CA ASN A 466 -3.65 18.91 -5.56
C ASN A 466 -2.88 19.21 -4.26
N ASN A 467 -3.49 18.92 -3.10
CA ASN A 467 -2.84 19.04 -1.80
C ASN A 467 -1.65 18.08 -1.68
N ALA A 468 -1.78 16.83 -2.14
CA ALA A 468 -0.68 15.87 -2.15
C ALA A 468 0.47 16.32 -3.07
N LEU A 469 0.19 16.71 -4.31
CA LEU A 469 1.18 17.19 -5.29
C LEU A 469 1.94 18.41 -4.76
N LYS A 470 1.25 19.37 -4.15
CA LYS A 470 1.86 20.56 -3.55
C LYS A 470 2.65 20.23 -2.29
N ASN A 471 2.03 19.60 -1.29
CA ASN A 471 2.57 19.57 0.07
C ASN A 471 3.46 18.34 0.33
N LYS A 472 3.22 17.21 -0.35
CA LYS A 472 3.98 15.97 -0.14
C LYS A 472 5.06 15.74 -1.18
N TYR A 473 4.83 16.27 -2.38
CA TYR A 473 5.74 16.15 -3.53
C TYR A 473 6.36 17.47 -3.95
N GLY A 474 6.02 18.60 -3.31
CA GLY A 474 6.70 19.88 -3.54
C GLY A 474 6.65 20.32 -5.00
N LEU A 475 5.51 20.10 -5.66
CA LEU A 475 5.27 20.53 -7.03
C LEU A 475 4.53 21.87 -7.05
N VAL A 476 4.75 22.64 -8.11
CA VAL A 476 4.11 23.93 -8.33
C VAL A 476 3.20 23.83 -9.55
N PHE A 477 1.98 24.33 -9.39
CA PHE A 477 1.02 24.41 -10.49
C PHE A 477 1.22 25.70 -11.29
N ARG A 478 1.55 25.59 -12.58
CA ARG A 478 1.75 26.71 -13.51
C ARG A 478 1.16 26.38 -14.88
N GLN A 479 0.36 27.29 -15.43
CA GLN A 479 -0.17 27.19 -16.80
C GLN A 479 -0.84 25.84 -17.12
N GLY A 480 -1.64 25.31 -16.18
CA GLY A 480 -2.34 24.03 -16.37
C GLY A 480 -1.50 22.79 -16.07
N LYS A 481 -0.25 22.93 -15.62
CA LYS A 481 0.68 21.82 -15.35
C LYS A 481 1.27 21.85 -13.95
N TRP A 482 1.48 20.66 -13.38
CA TRP A 482 2.31 20.48 -12.21
C TRP A 482 3.76 20.21 -12.62
N ASP A 483 4.68 21.04 -12.12
CA ASP A 483 6.12 20.96 -12.39
C ASP A 483 6.94 21.23 -11.12
N VAL A 484 8.27 21.13 -11.20
CA VAL A 484 9.20 21.40 -10.09
C VAL A 484 9.40 22.88 -9.77
#